data_AF-A0AAJ2UVH8-F1
#
_entry.id   AF-A0AAJ2UVH8-F1
#
_cell.length_a   1.000
_cell.length_b   1.000
_cell.length_c   1.000
_cell.angle_alpha   90.00
_cell.angle_beta   90.00
_cell.angle_gamma   90.00
#
_symmetry.space_group_name_H-M   'P 1'
#
loop_
_entity.id
_entity.type
_entity.pdbx_description
1 polymer ?
#
loop_
_entity_poly.entity_id
_entity_poly.type
_entity_poly.pdbx_seq_one_letter_code
_entity_poly.pdbx_strand_id
1 'polypeptide(L)'
;MTQTGRTPSRLRLDAALADLATTFGGMTAVPDENNCECHWGSAEELAQLKTPDVELAPDLLRRTWQAVDWCDHGAVLRRILPQFAAALVDGRVEPLFDMGDVGQSFARGRWQQWPAPQAASVREFLHAWWADSLTAPDPAVPAYEVFALCAEASGAVAPWLAEWERAVDPTADRRLVEAVEHWEYDLLGGELPWYAWVHDEKLIGELSAWLAVHAPARLDSQGASEELRHCVRLLGVSGPARWEDPHWPGHTY
;
A
#
# COMPACT_ATOMS: atom_id res chain seq x y z
N MET A 1 -8.75 -32.02 -2.06
CA MET A 1 -8.60 -31.54 -3.46
C MET A 1 -9.97 -31.16 -3.99
N THR A 2 -10.22 -29.85 -4.06
CA THR A 2 -11.23 -29.18 -4.91
C THR A 2 -10.75 -27.74 -5.08
N GLN A 3 -9.95 -27.48 -6.11
CA GLN A 3 -9.58 -26.12 -6.55
C GLN A 3 -10.77 -25.49 -7.29
N THR A 4 -11.83 -25.19 -6.56
CA THR A 4 -12.99 -24.44 -7.08
C THR A 4 -13.25 -23.31 -6.09
N GLY A 5 -12.69 -22.13 -6.36
CA GLY A 5 -12.87 -20.97 -5.49
C GLY A 5 -11.82 -19.84 -5.57
N ARG A 6 -10.73 -19.97 -6.36
CA ARG A 6 -9.80 -18.84 -6.55
C ARG A 6 -10.26 -17.94 -7.69
N THR A 7 -10.38 -16.65 -7.42
CA THR A 7 -10.65 -15.61 -8.42
C THR A 7 -9.46 -15.46 -9.38
N PRO A 8 -9.65 -14.91 -10.59
CA PRO A 8 -8.55 -14.60 -11.50
C PRO A 8 -7.50 -13.68 -10.87
N SER A 9 -7.94 -12.70 -10.07
CA SER A 9 -7.04 -11.81 -9.30
C SER A 9 -6.15 -12.60 -8.34
N ARG A 10 -6.73 -13.58 -7.63
CA ARG A 10 -5.98 -14.38 -6.66
C ARG A 10 -4.95 -15.27 -7.33
N LEU A 11 -5.30 -15.86 -8.48
CA LEU A 11 -4.35 -16.64 -9.27
C LEU A 11 -3.19 -15.77 -9.79
N ARG A 12 -3.47 -14.53 -10.21
CA ARG A 12 -2.45 -13.56 -10.61
C ARG A 12 -1.53 -13.21 -9.44
N LEU A 13 -2.09 -12.96 -8.25
CA LEU A 13 -1.31 -12.68 -7.05
C LEU A 13 -0.43 -13.86 -6.63
N ASP A 14 -0.98 -15.08 -6.63
CA ASP A 14 -0.20 -16.30 -6.34
C ASP A 14 0.98 -16.46 -7.32
N ALA A 15 0.77 -16.15 -8.60
CA ALA A 15 1.82 -16.18 -9.62
C ALA A 15 2.87 -15.08 -9.40
N ALA A 16 2.47 -13.86 -9.03
CA ALA A 16 3.38 -12.76 -8.74
C ALA A 16 4.24 -13.04 -7.49
N LEU A 17 3.68 -13.66 -6.46
CA LEU A 17 4.43 -14.12 -5.28
C LEU A 17 5.47 -15.19 -5.64
N ALA A 18 5.12 -16.13 -6.53
CA ALA A 18 6.06 -17.14 -7.01
C ALA A 18 7.18 -16.54 -7.87
N ASP A 19 6.86 -15.52 -8.66
CA ASP A 19 7.84 -14.76 -9.47
C ASP A 19 8.81 -13.97 -8.58
N LEU A 20 8.32 -13.32 -7.52
CA LEU A 20 9.18 -12.68 -6.51
C LEU A 20 10.13 -13.70 -5.88
N ALA A 21 9.62 -14.86 -5.44
CA ALA A 21 10.45 -15.91 -4.84
C ALA A 21 11.54 -16.41 -5.80
N THR A 22 11.21 -16.52 -7.09
CA THR A 22 12.17 -16.93 -8.13
C THR A 22 13.20 -15.84 -8.43
N THR A 23 12.75 -14.60 -8.54
CA THR A 23 13.58 -13.45 -8.95
C THR A 23 14.55 -13.02 -7.87
N PHE A 24 14.14 -13.09 -6.60
CA PHE A 24 14.92 -12.64 -5.44
C PHE A 24 15.53 -13.79 -4.63
N GLY A 25 15.28 -15.04 -5.03
CA GLY A 25 15.90 -16.22 -4.44
C GLY A 25 17.43 -16.15 -4.52
N GLY A 26 18.11 -16.56 -3.46
CA GLY A 26 19.57 -16.53 -3.37
C GLY A 26 20.18 -15.16 -3.10
N MET A 27 19.39 -14.08 -3.01
CA MET A 27 19.93 -12.75 -2.67
C MET A 27 20.33 -12.66 -1.20
N THR A 28 21.28 -11.77 -0.91
CA THR A 28 21.80 -11.46 0.43
C THR A 28 21.86 -9.94 0.60
N ALA A 29 21.89 -9.48 1.85
CA ALA A 29 22.42 -8.15 2.14
C ALA A 29 23.90 -8.08 1.71
N VAL A 30 24.44 -6.87 1.54
CA VAL A 30 25.85 -6.72 1.16
C VAL A 30 26.77 -7.21 2.30
N PRO A 31 27.95 -7.79 2.01
CA PRO A 31 28.77 -8.45 3.02
C PRO A 31 29.21 -7.54 4.18
N ASP A 32 29.44 -6.27 3.90
CA ASP A 32 29.82 -5.21 4.84
C ASP A 32 28.62 -4.44 5.43
N GLU A 33 27.39 -4.83 5.06
CA GLU A 33 26.17 -4.28 5.65
C GLU A 33 26.21 -4.43 7.16
N ASN A 34 25.80 -3.37 7.85
CA ASN A 34 25.78 -3.30 9.29
C ASN A 34 24.59 -2.46 9.77
N ASN A 35 24.23 -2.64 11.04
CA ASN A 35 23.28 -1.80 11.76
C ASN A 35 23.66 -1.82 13.25
N CYS A 36 23.25 -0.83 14.04
CA CYS A 36 23.59 -0.80 15.47
C CYS A 36 22.90 -1.94 16.22
N GLU A 37 23.64 -2.68 17.04
CA GLU A 37 23.04 -3.66 17.97
C GLU A 37 22.01 -3.03 18.92
N CYS A 38 22.21 -1.74 19.23
CA CYS A 38 21.34 -0.95 20.08
C CYS A 38 19.97 -0.60 19.47
N HIS A 39 19.86 -0.61 18.14
CA HIS A 39 18.67 -0.14 17.42
C HIS A 39 18.02 -1.22 16.57
N TRP A 40 18.81 -2.18 16.07
CA TRP A 40 18.30 -3.16 15.12
C TRP A 40 18.45 -4.61 15.55
N GLY A 41 19.58 -5.10 16.09
CA GLY A 41 19.74 -6.53 16.40
C GLY A 41 21.18 -7.03 16.51
N SER A 42 21.37 -8.30 16.90
CA SER A 42 22.71 -8.85 17.16
C SER A 42 23.50 -9.18 15.89
N ALA A 43 24.82 -9.40 16.04
CA ALA A 43 25.66 -9.86 14.94
C ALA A 43 25.20 -11.19 14.31
N GLU A 44 24.63 -12.11 15.11
CA GLU A 44 24.05 -13.36 14.62
C GLU A 44 22.78 -13.14 13.79
N GLU A 45 21.93 -12.20 14.20
CA GLU A 45 20.74 -11.80 13.42
C GLU A 45 21.15 -11.13 12.10
N LEU A 46 22.18 -10.29 12.12
CA LEU A 46 22.74 -9.67 10.91
C LEU A 46 23.33 -10.72 9.96
N ALA A 47 23.97 -11.76 10.49
CA ALA A 47 24.52 -12.86 9.69
C ALA A 47 23.43 -13.64 8.93
N GLN A 48 22.19 -13.66 9.43
CA GLN A 48 21.07 -14.30 8.72
C GLN A 48 20.71 -13.54 7.44
N LEU A 49 20.84 -12.21 7.40
CA LEU A 49 20.66 -11.42 6.17
C LEU A 49 21.76 -11.69 5.13
N LYS A 50 22.92 -12.16 5.58
CA LYS A 50 24.07 -12.54 4.73
C LYS A 50 24.01 -13.99 4.26
N THR A 51 23.04 -14.76 4.77
CA THR A 51 22.78 -16.13 4.33
C THR A 51 21.56 -16.11 3.40
N PRO A 52 21.67 -16.61 2.16
CA PRO A 52 20.54 -16.62 1.24
C PRO A 52 19.43 -17.53 1.74
N ASP A 53 18.19 -17.18 1.45
CA ASP A 53 16.98 -18.02 1.60
C ASP A 53 16.69 -18.56 3.01
N VAL A 54 17.43 -18.11 4.03
CA VAL A 54 17.10 -18.38 5.44
C VAL A 54 15.85 -17.58 5.81
N GLU A 55 14.84 -18.28 6.31
CA GLU A 55 13.64 -17.65 6.86
C GLU A 55 14.00 -16.86 8.13
N LEU A 56 13.62 -15.58 8.15
CA LEU A 56 13.82 -14.73 9.31
C LEU A 56 12.68 -14.92 10.31
N ALA A 57 12.98 -14.86 11.60
CA ALA A 57 11.93 -14.76 12.61
C ALA A 57 11.04 -13.53 12.34
N PRO A 58 9.71 -13.56 12.65
CA PRO A 58 8.81 -12.46 12.33
C PRO A 58 9.27 -11.09 12.87
N ASP A 59 9.79 -11.07 14.10
CA ASP A 59 10.33 -9.85 14.69
C ASP A 59 11.57 -9.32 13.96
N LEU A 60 12.47 -10.22 13.53
CA LEU A 60 13.64 -9.85 12.75
C LEU A 60 13.24 -9.33 11.36
N LEU A 61 12.30 -9.99 10.69
CA LEU A 61 11.73 -9.52 9.42
C LEU A 61 11.15 -8.11 9.57
N ARG A 62 10.36 -7.87 10.63
CA ARG A 62 9.77 -6.58 10.96
C ARG A 62 10.83 -5.50 11.14
N ARG A 63 11.80 -5.71 12.04
CA ARG A 63 12.92 -4.78 12.27
C ARG A 63 13.69 -4.51 10.99
N THR A 64 13.86 -5.52 10.12
CA THR A 64 14.61 -5.40 8.86
C THR A 64 13.98 -4.40 7.89
N TRP A 65 12.67 -4.48 7.62
CA TRP A 65 12.04 -3.56 6.68
C TRP A 65 11.78 -2.17 7.27
N GLN A 66 11.60 -2.08 8.61
CA GLN A 66 11.33 -0.83 9.32
C GLN A 66 12.58 0.04 9.49
N ALA A 67 13.75 -0.57 9.68
CA ALA A 67 14.99 0.19 9.86
C ALA A 67 15.26 1.12 8.67
N VAL A 68 15.64 2.36 9.01
CA VAL A 68 15.85 3.45 8.05
C VAL A 68 17.33 3.78 7.86
N ASP A 69 18.20 3.16 8.66
CA ASP A 69 19.62 3.45 8.80
C ASP A 69 20.52 2.39 8.14
N TRP A 70 19.96 1.54 7.28
CA TRP A 70 20.73 0.66 6.41
C TRP A 70 21.62 1.45 5.44
N CYS A 71 22.83 0.96 5.18
CA CYS A 71 23.70 1.54 4.16
C CYS A 71 23.16 1.25 2.75
N ASP A 72 22.72 0.01 2.49
CA ASP A 72 22.02 -0.37 1.25
C ASP A 72 20.65 -1.00 1.56
N HIS A 73 19.68 -0.13 1.88
CA HIS A 73 18.27 -0.54 2.09
C HIS A 73 17.73 -1.33 0.89
N GLY A 74 18.20 -1.06 -0.33
CA GLY A 74 17.80 -1.79 -1.52
C GLY A 74 18.25 -3.25 -1.50
N ALA A 75 19.50 -3.53 -1.12
CA ALA A 75 20.00 -4.90 -0.95
C ALA A 75 19.26 -5.66 0.15
N VAL A 76 19.05 -5.00 1.30
CA VAL A 76 18.30 -5.59 2.42
C VAL A 76 16.86 -5.90 2.02
N LEU A 77 16.17 -4.97 1.35
CA LEU A 77 14.80 -5.18 0.90
C LEU A 77 14.74 -6.35 -0.09
N ARG A 78 15.64 -6.41 -1.08
CA ARG A 78 15.74 -7.52 -2.04
C ARG A 78 15.91 -8.88 -1.35
N ARG A 79 16.73 -8.94 -0.29
CA ARG A 79 16.95 -10.17 0.51
C ARG A 79 15.67 -10.68 1.17
N ILE A 80 14.85 -9.78 1.71
CA ILE A 80 13.65 -10.18 2.47
C ILE A 80 12.39 -10.26 1.61
N LEU A 81 12.42 -9.72 0.39
CA LEU A 81 11.20 -9.46 -0.38
C LEU A 81 10.30 -10.68 -0.59
N PRO A 82 10.80 -11.90 -0.88
CA PRO A 82 9.95 -13.08 -1.00
C PRO A 82 9.16 -13.39 0.28
N GLN A 83 9.84 -13.40 1.44
CA GLN A 83 9.21 -13.66 2.73
C GLN A 83 8.30 -12.50 3.13
N PHE A 84 8.75 -11.27 2.87
CA PHE A 84 8.02 -10.05 3.22
C PHE A 84 6.71 -9.92 2.44
N ALA A 85 6.73 -10.14 1.12
CA ALA A 85 5.54 -10.10 0.28
C ALA A 85 4.50 -11.16 0.67
N ALA A 86 4.94 -12.36 1.02
CA ALA A 86 4.04 -13.40 1.53
C ALA A 86 3.41 -12.98 2.88
N ALA A 87 4.22 -12.45 3.81
CA ALA A 87 3.72 -11.95 5.08
C ALA A 87 2.73 -10.78 4.92
N LEU A 88 2.98 -9.89 3.95
CA LEU A 88 2.10 -8.77 3.61
C LEU A 88 0.72 -9.25 3.14
N VAL A 89 0.69 -10.15 2.15
CA VAL A 89 -0.57 -10.68 1.59
C VAL A 89 -1.36 -11.49 2.63
N ASP A 90 -0.67 -12.15 3.55
CA ASP A 90 -1.29 -12.90 4.64
C ASP A 90 -1.74 -12.03 5.83
N GLY A 91 -1.54 -10.70 5.77
CA GLY A 91 -1.89 -9.78 6.87
C GLY A 91 -1.07 -9.98 8.14
N ARG A 92 0.17 -10.50 8.01
CA ARG A 92 1.08 -10.79 9.12
C ARG A 92 2.12 -9.68 9.38
N VAL A 93 2.03 -8.58 8.64
CA VAL A 93 2.89 -7.41 8.81
C VAL A 93 2.11 -6.36 9.57
N GLU A 94 2.65 -5.93 10.70
CA GLU A 94 2.11 -4.86 11.53
C GLU A 94 2.97 -3.60 11.31
N PRO A 95 2.49 -2.60 10.55
CA PRO A 95 3.15 -1.31 10.43
C PRO A 95 3.11 -0.51 11.74
N LEU A 96 3.94 0.53 11.85
CA LEU A 96 3.96 1.36 13.05
C LEU A 96 2.77 2.34 13.06
N PHE A 97 2.46 2.90 11.90
CA PHE A 97 1.32 3.80 11.69
C PHE A 97 0.27 3.10 10.81
N ASP A 98 0.61 2.85 9.55
CA ASP A 98 -0.26 2.21 8.55
C ASP A 98 0.59 1.64 7.39
N MET A 99 -0.05 1.06 6.38
CA MET A 99 0.67 0.44 5.25
C MET A 99 1.42 1.43 4.35
N GLY A 100 1.25 2.74 4.54
CA GLY A 100 2.13 3.78 4.01
C GLY A 100 3.57 3.61 4.47
N ASP A 101 3.81 3.21 5.73
CA ASP A 101 5.16 2.90 6.25
C ASP A 101 5.88 1.83 5.43
N VAL A 102 5.11 0.80 5.05
CA VAL A 102 5.62 -0.30 4.23
C VAL A 102 5.94 0.22 2.84
N GLY A 103 5.04 0.99 2.22
CA GLY A 103 5.27 1.58 0.91
C GLY A 103 6.53 2.46 0.89
N GLN A 104 6.76 3.25 1.94
CA GLN A 104 8.00 4.02 2.08
C GLN A 104 9.25 3.14 2.16
N SER A 105 9.18 1.94 2.75
CA SER A 105 10.29 0.98 2.73
C SER A 105 10.65 0.55 1.30
N PHE A 106 9.66 0.33 0.44
CA PHE A 106 9.87 0.09 -0.98
C PHE A 106 10.50 1.32 -1.67
N ALA A 107 9.98 2.52 -1.40
CA ALA A 107 10.50 3.76 -1.98
C ALA A 107 11.98 4.01 -1.59
N ARG A 108 12.34 3.79 -0.31
CA ARG A 108 13.73 3.84 0.20
C ARG A 108 14.63 2.83 -0.51
N GLY A 109 14.11 1.64 -0.80
CA GLY A 109 14.80 0.62 -1.57
C GLY A 109 15.02 0.99 -3.04
N ARG A 110 14.35 2.03 -3.55
CA ARG A 110 14.41 2.49 -4.95
C ARG A 110 14.13 1.37 -5.94
N TRP A 111 13.13 0.54 -5.67
CA TRP A 111 12.84 -0.67 -6.45
C TRP A 111 12.65 -0.43 -7.94
N GLN A 112 12.17 0.76 -8.32
CA GLN A 112 12.01 1.17 -9.71
C GLN A 112 13.34 1.33 -10.47
N GLN A 113 14.46 1.49 -9.76
CA GLN A 113 15.81 1.66 -10.30
C GLN A 113 16.62 0.36 -10.29
N TRP A 114 16.05 -0.74 -9.77
CA TRP A 114 16.69 -2.05 -9.79
C TRP A 114 16.83 -2.60 -11.22
N PRO A 115 17.64 -3.66 -11.43
CA PRO A 115 17.67 -4.40 -12.68
C PRO A 115 16.26 -4.70 -13.20
N ALA A 116 16.04 -4.54 -14.52
CA ALA A 116 14.71 -4.58 -15.12
C ALA A 116 13.85 -5.80 -14.72
N PRO A 117 14.39 -7.04 -14.65
CA PRO A 117 13.60 -8.19 -14.19
C PRO A 117 13.10 -8.04 -12.74
N GLN A 118 13.94 -7.51 -11.85
CA GLN A 118 13.59 -7.28 -10.45
C GLN A 118 12.51 -6.21 -10.32
N ALA A 119 12.70 -5.07 -10.97
CA ALA A 119 11.72 -3.98 -10.95
C ALA A 119 10.37 -4.41 -11.56
N ALA A 120 10.38 -5.23 -12.62
CA ALA A 120 9.17 -5.78 -13.21
C ALA A 120 8.44 -6.72 -12.25
N SER A 121 9.16 -7.59 -11.54
CA SER A 121 8.61 -8.51 -10.56
C SER A 121 7.92 -7.78 -9.39
N VAL A 122 8.56 -6.73 -8.85
CA VAL A 122 7.94 -5.87 -7.81
C VAL A 122 6.68 -5.17 -8.32
N ARG A 123 6.76 -4.59 -9.53
CA ARG A 123 5.62 -3.90 -10.15
C ARG A 123 4.43 -4.84 -10.29
N GLU A 124 4.65 -6.04 -10.84
CA GLU A 124 3.60 -7.02 -11.03
C GLU A 124 2.99 -7.48 -9.71
N PHE A 125 3.80 -7.68 -8.67
CA PHE A 125 3.30 -7.96 -7.32
C PHE A 125 2.36 -6.88 -6.80
N LEU A 126 2.77 -5.60 -6.87
CA LEU A 126 1.93 -4.49 -6.38
C LEU A 126 0.60 -4.41 -7.15
N HIS A 127 0.62 -4.52 -8.47
CA HIS A 127 -0.61 -4.53 -9.29
C HIS A 127 -1.49 -5.76 -9.05
N ALA A 128 -0.89 -6.94 -8.90
CA ALA A 128 -1.63 -8.16 -8.64
C ALA A 128 -2.30 -8.11 -7.25
N TRP A 129 -1.60 -7.59 -6.24
CA TRP A 129 -2.14 -7.47 -4.89
C TRP A 129 -3.23 -6.40 -4.81
N TRP A 130 -3.03 -5.25 -5.45
CA TRP A 130 -4.06 -4.22 -5.55
C TRP A 130 -5.34 -4.77 -6.20
N ALA A 131 -5.23 -5.41 -7.37
CA ALA A 131 -6.37 -6.02 -8.04
C ALA A 131 -7.08 -7.10 -7.21
N ASP A 132 -6.33 -7.89 -6.44
CA ASP A 132 -6.91 -8.88 -5.52
C ASP A 132 -7.65 -8.20 -4.36
N SER A 133 -7.08 -7.17 -3.73
CA SER A 133 -7.74 -6.45 -2.62
C SER A 133 -9.08 -5.80 -3.01
N LEU A 134 -9.22 -5.40 -4.27
CA LEU A 134 -10.45 -4.79 -4.79
C LEU A 134 -11.59 -5.81 -4.99
N THR A 135 -11.27 -7.08 -5.16
CA THR A 135 -12.25 -8.10 -5.60
C THR A 135 -12.35 -9.30 -4.65
N ALA A 136 -11.36 -9.49 -3.77
CA ALA A 136 -11.41 -10.52 -2.75
C ALA A 136 -12.55 -10.24 -1.77
N PRO A 137 -13.36 -11.27 -1.42
CA PRO A 137 -14.48 -11.09 -0.52
C PRO A 137 -14.04 -10.71 0.90
N ASP A 138 -12.89 -11.22 1.33
CA ASP A 138 -12.33 -11.02 2.67
C ASP A 138 -10.78 -10.92 2.57
N PRO A 139 -10.25 -9.78 2.12
CA PRO A 139 -8.81 -9.58 2.04
C PRO A 139 -8.23 -9.41 3.44
N ALA A 140 -7.07 -10.04 3.69
CA ALA A 140 -6.39 -9.95 5.00
C ALA A 140 -5.94 -8.52 5.35
N VAL A 141 -5.74 -7.68 4.33
CA VAL A 141 -5.41 -6.25 4.45
C VAL A 141 -6.48 -5.45 3.72
N PRO A 142 -7.10 -4.43 4.34
CA PRO A 142 -8.10 -3.58 3.69
C PRO A 142 -7.58 -2.94 2.39
N ALA A 143 -8.46 -2.73 1.41
CA ALA A 143 -8.06 -2.16 0.13
C ALA A 143 -7.44 -0.75 0.27
N TYR A 144 -7.99 0.10 1.16
CA TYR A 144 -7.45 1.44 1.37
C TYR A 144 -6.00 1.44 1.90
N GLU A 145 -5.63 0.44 2.71
CA GLU A 145 -4.26 0.22 3.18
C GLU A 145 -3.33 -0.26 2.05
N VAL A 146 -3.80 -1.21 1.22
CA VAL A 146 -3.03 -1.68 0.05
C VAL A 146 -2.81 -0.52 -0.94
N PHE A 147 -3.80 0.36 -1.10
CA PHE A 147 -3.67 1.56 -1.91
C PHE A 147 -2.59 2.51 -1.37
N ALA A 148 -2.60 2.80 -0.07
CA ALA A 148 -1.59 3.65 0.59
C ALA A 148 -0.17 3.10 0.35
N LEU A 149 0.03 1.79 0.55
CA LEU A 149 1.30 1.12 0.26
C LEU A 149 1.72 1.30 -1.20
N CYS A 150 0.81 1.05 -2.14
CA CYS A 150 1.12 1.13 -3.57
C CYS A 150 1.45 2.56 -3.98
N ALA A 151 0.72 3.55 -3.45
CA ALA A 151 0.96 4.97 -3.67
C ALA A 151 2.34 5.38 -3.17
N GLU A 152 2.67 5.09 -1.91
CA GLU A 152 3.98 5.39 -1.31
C GLU A 152 5.12 4.65 -1.99
N ALA A 153 4.96 3.35 -2.28
CA ALA A 153 5.98 2.56 -2.95
C ALA A 153 6.31 3.10 -4.34
N SER A 154 5.33 3.64 -5.06
CA SER A 154 5.51 4.11 -6.44
C SER A 154 5.72 5.62 -6.57
N GLY A 155 5.41 6.40 -5.54
CA GLY A 155 5.36 7.87 -5.57
C GLY A 155 4.24 8.42 -6.45
N ALA A 156 3.16 7.67 -6.67
CA ALA A 156 2.07 8.07 -7.55
C ALA A 156 0.75 7.38 -7.20
N VAL A 157 -0.37 8.10 -7.30
CA VAL A 157 -1.73 7.54 -7.11
C VAL A 157 -2.40 7.15 -8.43
N ALA A 158 -2.10 7.85 -9.52
CA ALA A 158 -2.81 7.71 -10.80
C ALA A 158 -2.87 6.28 -11.38
N PRO A 159 -1.79 5.45 -11.37
CA PRO A 159 -1.88 4.09 -11.89
C PRO A 159 -2.88 3.21 -11.13
N TRP A 160 -2.95 3.36 -9.82
CA TRP A 160 -3.81 2.57 -8.93
C TRP A 160 -5.26 3.00 -9.02
N LEU A 161 -5.51 4.31 -9.10
CA LEU A 161 -6.83 4.88 -9.37
C LEU A 161 -7.38 4.44 -10.73
N ALA A 162 -6.54 4.40 -11.76
CA ALA A 162 -6.93 3.93 -13.09
C ALA A 162 -7.31 2.43 -13.10
N GLU A 163 -6.72 1.61 -12.22
CA GLU A 163 -7.15 0.22 -12.04
C GLU A 163 -8.47 0.12 -11.28
N TRP A 164 -8.65 0.94 -10.24
CA TRP A 164 -9.90 0.98 -9.49
C TRP A 164 -11.09 1.46 -10.32
N GLU A 165 -10.86 2.44 -11.19
CA GLU A 165 -11.86 2.94 -12.14
C GLU A 165 -12.35 1.82 -13.08
N ARG A 166 -11.46 0.93 -13.50
CA ARG A 166 -11.80 -0.21 -14.37
C ARG A 166 -12.44 -1.36 -13.61
N ALA A 167 -12.26 -1.43 -12.29
CA ALA A 167 -12.83 -2.45 -11.43
C ALA A 167 -14.31 -2.16 -11.15
N VAL A 168 -15.16 -2.46 -12.13
CA VAL A 168 -16.62 -2.35 -12.03
C VAL A 168 -17.18 -3.66 -11.45
N ASP A 169 -17.21 -3.75 -10.12
CA ASP A 169 -17.72 -4.89 -9.35
C ASP A 169 -18.31 -4.39 -8.01
N PRO A 170 -19.42 -4.97 -7.51
CA PRO A 170 -20.00 -4.56 -6.22
C PRO A 170 -19.03 -4.66 -5.04
N THR A 171 -18.04 -5.55 -5.06
CA THR A 171 -16.99 -5.61 -4.02
C THR A 171 -16.06 -4.42 -4.13
N ALA A 172 -15.62 -4.06 -5.34
CA ALA A 172 -14.77 -2.90 -5.56
C ALA A 172 -15.48 -1.58 -5.19
N ASP A 173 -16.80 -1.51 -5.38
CA ASP A 173 -17.63 -0.38 -4.93
C ASP A 173 -17.73 -0.32 -3.41
N ARG A 174 -17.91 -1.46 -2.72
CA ARG A 174 -17.86 -1.51 -1.25
C ARG A 174 -16.50 -1.07 -0.71
N ARG A 175 -15.40 -1.51 -1.34
CA ARG A 175 -14.05 -1.04 -0.99
C ARG A 175 -13.91 0.48 -1.14
N LEU A 176 -14.61 1.08 -2.10
CA LEU A 176 -14.58 2.52 -2.27
C LEU A 176 -15.32 3.23 -1.13
N VAL A 177 -16.46 2.70 -0.70
CA VAL A 177 -17.17 3.22 0.48
C VAL A 177 -16.27 3.15 1.72
N GLU A 178 -15.70 1.97 2.00
CA GLU A 178 -14.79 1.75 3.13
C GLU A 178 -13.59 2.72 3.11
N ALA A 179 -13.02 2.94 1.93
CA ALA A 179 -11.90 3.86 1.77
C ALA A 179 -12.30 5.32 1.99
N VAL A 180 -13.43 5.78 1.46
CA VAL A 180 -13.89 7.16 1.67
C VAL A 180 -14.22 7.38 3.14
N GLU A 181 -14.87 6.42 3.82
CA GLU A 181 -15.15 6.50 5.26
C GLU A 181 -13.87 6.61 6.08
N HIS A 182 -12.82 5.91 5.67
CA HIS A 182 -11.51 5.99 6.33
C HIS A 182 -10.80 7.32 6.05
N TRP A 183 -10.88 7.83 4.82
CA TRP A 183 -10.07 8.95 4.33
C TRP A 183 -10.70 10.33 4.47
N GLU A 184 -12.02 10.42 4.71
CA GLU A 184 -12.75 11.69 4.58
C GLU A 184 -12.19 12.81 5.46
N TYR A 185 -11.77 12.50 6.70
CA TYR A 185 -11.29 13.51 7.64
C TYR A 185 -10.00 14.18 7.15
N ASP A 186 -9.01 13.37 6.79
CA ASP A 186 -7.69 13.86 6.36
C ASP A 186 -7.78 14.57 5.01
N LEU A 187 -8.53 14.01 4.05
CA LEU A 187 -8.73 14.64 2.74
C LEU A 187 -9.51 15.97 2.84
N LEU A 188 -10.46 16.07 3.77
CA LEU A 188 -11.12 17.34 4.08
C LEU A 188 -10.13 18.34 4.68
N GLY A 189 -9.27 17.88 5.59
CA GLY A 189 -8.15 18.66 6.15
C GLY A 189 -7.10 19.08 5.11
N GLY A 190 -7.12 18.48 3.92
CA GLY A 190 -6.11 18.72 2.87
C GLY A 190 -4.81 17.98 3.15
N GLU A 191 -4.88 16.83 3.81
CA GLU A 191 -3.75 15.94 4.13
C GLU A 191 -3.89 14.61 3.36
N LEU A 192 -2.79 13.85 3.27
CA LEU A 192 -2.86 12.46 2.82
C LEU A 192 -3.52 11.61 3.91
N PRO A 193 -4.43 10.68 3.54
CA PRO A 193 -5.17 9.89 4.51
C PRO A 193 -4.41 8.62 4.92
N TRP A 194 -3.07 8.70 4.94
CA TRP A 194 -2.13 7.69 5.39
C TRP A 194 -0.81 8.36 5.76
N TYR A 195 0.05 7.64 6.46
CA TYR A 195 1.34 8.12 6.89
C TYR A 195 2.29 8.30 5.69
N ALA A 196 2.64 9.56 5.46
CA ALA A 196 3.63 9.97 4.47
C ALA A 196 4.71 10.83 5.13
N TRP A 197 5.97 10.58 4.80
CA TRP A 197 7.09 11.42 5.28
C TRP A 197 7.09 12.83 4.70
N VAL A 198 6.51 12.99 3.52
CA VAL A 198 6.44 14.25 2.80
C VAL A 198 4.98 14.53 2.51
N HIS A 199 4.54 15.72 2.91
CA HIS A 199 3.25 16.25 2.48
C HIS A 199 3.32 16.51 0.97
N ASP A 200 2.52 15.80 0.18
CA ASP A 200 2.48 15.90 -1.28
C ASP A 200 1.12 16.40 -1.77
N GLU A 201 1.02 17.73 -1.92
CA GLU A 201 -0.18 18.42 -2.43
C GLU A 201 -0.67 17.86 -3.77
N LYS A 202 0.25 17.34 -4.61
CA LYS A 202 -0.11 16.77 -5.90
C LYS A 202 -0.85 15.45 -5.72
N LEU A 203 -0.37 14.56 -4.86
CA LEU A 203 -1.06 13.28 -4.59
C LEU A 203 -2.43 13.53 -3.94
N ILE A 204 -2.51 14.48 -3.00
CA ILE A 204 -3.76 14.87 -2.35
C ILE A 204 -4.76 15.40 -3.38
N GLY A 205 -4.30 16.28 -4.27
CA GLY A 205 -5.12 16.85 -5.35
C GLY A 205 -5.60 15.80 -6.35
N GLU A 206 -4.72 14.90 -6.79
CA GLU A 206 -5.06 13.81 -7.71
C GLU A 206 -6.10 12.85 -7.10
N LEU A 207 -5.91 12.44 -5.84
CA LEU A 207 -6.84 11.57 -5.14
C LEU A 207 -8.20 12.24 -4.91
N SER A 208 -8.20 13.48 -4.41
CA SER A 208 -9.43 14.25 -4.14
C SER A 208 -10.24 14.49 -5.42
N ALA A 209 -9.56 14.86 -6.52
CA ALA A 209 -10.20 15.08 -7.81
C ALA A 209 -10.79 13.79 -8.37
N TRP A 210 -10.08 12.66 -8.26
CA TRP A 210 -10.59 11.37 -8.71
C TRP A 210 -11.82 10.94 -7.91
N LEU A 211 -11.79 11.07 -6.57
CA LEU A 211 -12.94 10.74 -5.72
C LEU A 211 -14.17 11.60 -6.05
N ALA A 212 -13.99 12.91 -6.21
CA ALA A 212 -15.07 13.83 -6.55
C ALA A 212 -15.78 13.47 -7.88
N VAL A 213 -15.05 12.88 -8.82
CA VAL A 213 -15.59 12.47 -10.13
C VAL A 213 -16.18 11.06 -10.09
N HIS A 214 -15.47 10.09 -9.51
CA HIS A 214 -15.77 8.66 -9.68
C HIS A 214 -16.56 8.04 -8.52
N ALA A 215 -16.52 8.62 -7.32
CA ALA A 215 -17.20 8.06 -6.15
C ALA A 215 -18.72 8.30 -6.09
N PRO A 216 -19.30 9.45 -6.52
CA PRO A 216 -20.72 9.75 -6.28
C PRO A 216 -21.68 8.64 -6.72
N ALA A 217 -21.62 8.21 -7.98
CA ALA A 217 -22.52 7.18 -8.51
C ALA A 217 -22.34 5.81 -7.83
N ARG A 218 -21.10 5.49 -7.42
CA ARG A 218 -20.77 4.23 -6.75
C ARG A 218 -21.27 4.23 -5.31
N LEU A 219 -21.10 5.34 -4.59
CA LEU A 219 -21.64 5.56 -3.25
C LEU A 219 -23.17 5.46 -3.22
N ASP A 220 -23.83 6.09 -4.20
CA ASP A 220 -25.29 5.99 -4.36
C ASP A 220 -25.74 4.53 -4.57
N SER A 221 -25.06 3.79 -5.44
CA SER A 221 -25.39 2.39 -5.73
C SER A 221 -25.23 1.46 -4.51
N GLN A 222 -24.31 1.79 -3.60
CA GLN A 222 -24.07 1.04 -2.36
C GLN A 222 -24.93 1.53 -1.18
N GLY A 223 -25.74 2.57 -1.38
CA GLY A 223 -26.57 3.12 -0.31
C GLY A 223 -25.76 3.80 0.81
N ALA A 224 -24.64 4.43 0.47
CA ALA A 224 -23.81 5.17 1.42
C ALA A 224 -24.60 6.26 2.17
N SER A 225 -24.06 6.72 3.30
CA SER A 225 -24.69 7.77 4.11
C SER A 225 -24.74 9.11 3.36
N GLU A 226 -25.64 10.00 3.78
CA GLU A 226 -25.73 11.34 3.19
C GLU A 226 -24.51 12.18 3.53
N GLU A 227 -23.96 11.99 4.73
CA GLU A 227 -22.73 12.61 5.21
C GLU A 227 -21.56 12.27 4.28
N LEU A 228 -21.34 10.99 3.98
CA LEU A 228 -20.23 10.53 3.14
C LEU A 228 -20.33 11.09 1.71
N ARG A 229 -21.54 11.16 1.17
CA ARG A 229 -21.80 11.79 -0.15
C ARG A 229 -21.48 13.28 -0.14
N HIS A 230 -21.80 13.99 0.94
CA HIS A 230 -21.46 15.40 1.09
C HIS A 230 -19.94 15.58 1.23
N CYS A 231 -19.25 14.74 1.98
CA CYS A 231 -17.80 14.75 2.10
C CYS A 231 -17.13 14.65 0.71
N VAL A 232 -17.52 13.66 -0.11
CA VAL A 232 -17.00 13.52 -1.48
C VAL A 232 -17.31 14.75 -2.36
N ARG A 233 -18.52 15.31 -2.27
CA ARG A 233 -18.86 16.54 -2.99
C ARG A 233 -17.91 17.67 -2.59
N LEU A 234 -17.62 17.83 -1.30
CA LEU A 234 -16.72 18.87 -0.78
C LEU A 234 -15.27 18.71 -1.23
N LEU A 235 -14.80 17.48 -1.52
CA LEU A 235 -13.48 17.26 -2.11
C LEU A 235 -13.34 17.91 -3.50
N GLY A 236 -14.44 18.07 -4.23
CA GLY A 236 -14.48 18.75 -5.53
C GLY A 236 -14.63 20.28 -5.46
N VAL A 237 -14.80 20.85 -4.26
CA VAL A 237 -14.99 22.31 -4.08
C VAL A 237 -13.67 22.98 -3.74
N SER A 238 -13.29 23.98 -4.54
CA SER A 238 -12.06 24.75 -4.35
C SER A 238 -12.28 26.05 -3.57
N GLY A 239 -11.27 26.47 -2.81
CA GLY A 239 -11.22 27.80 -2.19
C GLY A 239 -12.16 27.99 -1.00
N PRO A 240 -12.49 29.25 -0.63
CA PRO A 240 -13.30 29.57 0.55
C PRO A 240 -14.68 28.87 0.57
N ALA A 241 -15.27 28.66 -0.60
CA ALA A 241 -16.57 28.01 -0.76
C ALA A 241 -16.63 26.59 -0.17
N ARG A 242 -15.49 25.90 -0.03
CA ARG A 242 -15.42 24.59 0.62
C ARG A 242 -15.72 24.68 2.12
N TRP A 243 -15.10 25.64 2.80
CA TRP A 243 -15.16 25.80 4.26
C TRP A 243 -16.43 26.55 4.71
N GLU A 244 -16.99 27.36 3.82
CA GLU A 244 -18.27 28.07 4.01
C GLU A 244 -19.49 27.21 3.67
N ASP A 245 -19.28 25.96 3.23
CA ASP A 245 -20.39 25.08 2.87
C ASP A 245 -21.18 24.66 4.13
N PRO A 246 -22.53 24.73 4.12
CA PRO A 246 -23.34 24.34 5.27
C PRO A 246 -23.15 22.89 5.74
N HIS A 247 -22.58 22.02 4.91
CA HIS A 247 -22.31 20.61 5.21
C HIS A 247 -20.85 20.38 5.60
N TRP A 248 -20.05 21.43 5.79
CA TRP A 248 -18.69 21.32 6.30
C TRP A 248 -18.69 20.72 7.72
N PRO A 249 -17.87 19.69 8.02
CA PRO A 249 -17.82 19.10 9.36
C PRO A 249 -17.43 20.13 10.42
N GLY A 250 -18.30 20.32 11.42
CA GLY A 250 -18.10 21.31 12.48
C GLY A 250 -18.56 22.73 12.14
N HIS A 251 -19.32 22.95 11.05
CA HIS A 251 -19.93 24.25 10.75
C HIS A 251 -20.97 24.62 11.83
N THR A 252 -20.62 25.55 12.73
CA THR A 252 -21.54 26.18 13.68
C THR A 252 -22.00 27.54 13.15
N TYR A 253 -23.31 27.77 13.15
CA TYR A 253 -23.97 29.05 12.83
C TYR A 253 -23.57 30.19 13.76
#